data_AF-A0A2G2DVA6-F1
#
_entry.id   AF-A0A2G2DVA6-F1
#
_cell.length_a   1.000
_cell.length_b   1.000
_cell.length_c   1.000
_cell.angle_alpha   90.00
_cell.angle_beta   90.00
_cell.angle_gamma   90.00
#
_symmetry.space_group_name_H-M   'P 1'
#
loop_
_entity.id
_entity.type
_entity.pdbx_description
1 polymer ?
#
loop_
_entity_poly.entity_id
_entity_poly.type
_entity_poly.pdbx_seq_one_letter_code
_entity_poly.pdbx_strand_id
1 'polypeptide(L)'
;MRKDESKKRFFGKMRKKMSGVEVADVGGESKLSKDELTHMLEKFETVKRNPGHLTGWDFDRAFDFIEKYHDSSQAEILIGQMYATTGQQLKGLTYASAVKVIGRMPGHAGRDSIIKGMYKLELDYIQELRSDVIAGMLTIIPDHPLGAELTTALARKNLTNAYDFITANPQNVYTKILIKAMFDRDPNVAVLLLQEKMDHPQVASIFEGIYAITEDAAVQKLTPNAIIFILDVAPDHPKAQLMIDVLVEDNYVKAYDFVKMQPDHILAADLKRQILIRKPELKKLFDMED
;
A
#
# COMPACT_ATOMS: atom_id res chain seq x y z
N MET A 1 -7.98 5.28 -15.69
CA MET A 1 -8.33 5.62 -14.29
C MET A 1 -9.80 5.29 -14.01
N ARG A 2 -10.12 4.11 -13.44
CA ARG A 2 -11.40 3.94 -12.74
C ARG A 2 -11.20 4.46 -11.32
N LYS A 3 -11.69 5.68 -11.05
CA LYS A 3 -11.82 6.16 -9.68
C LYS A 3 -12.82 5.25 -8.97
N ASP A 4 -12.47 4.79 -7.77
CA ASP A 4 -13.41 4.09 -6.88
C ASP A 4 -14.50 5.09 -6.42
N GLU A 5 -15.49 5.30 -7.30
CA GLU A 5 -16.58 6.27 -7.09
C GLU A 5 -17.53 5.86 -5.95
N SER A 6 -17.47 4.59 -5.51
CA SER A 6 -18.33 4.04 -4.46
C SER A 6 -18.10 4.76 -3.11
N LYS A 7 -16.83 4.93 -2.72
CA LYS A 7 -16.42 5.57 -1.46
C LYS A 7 -16.68 7.08 -1.42
N LYS A 8 -16.56 7.77 -2.57
CA LYS A 8 -16.90 9.20 -2.69
C LYS A 8 -18.40 9.45 -2.73
N ARG A 9 -19.21 8.54 -3.29
CA ARG A 9 -20.67 8.64 -3.31
C ARG A 9 -21.30 8.42 -1.92
N PHE A 10 -20.75 7.50 -1.12
CA PHE A 10 -21.25 7.17 0.23
C PHE A 10 -21.31 8.40 1.16
N PHE A 11 -20.18 9.10 1.36
CA PHE A 11 -20.15 10.29 2.23
C PHE A 11 -20.61 11.59 1.55
N GLY A 12 -20.62 11.63 0.21
CA GLY A 12 -21.19 12.74 -0.56
C GLY A 12 -22.71 12.85 -0.39
N LYS A 13 -23.42 11.72 -0.27
CA LYS A 13 -24.85 11.69 0.05
C LYS A 13 -25.14 12.14 1.49
N MET A 14 -24.29 11.76 2.45
CA MET A 14 -24.44 12.13 3.86
C MET A 14 -24.26 13.65 4.08
N ARG A 15 -23.29 14.27 3.38
CA ARG A 15 -23.08 15.73 3.42
C ARG A 15 -24.25 16.52 2.82
N LYS A 16 -24.94 15.99 1.80
CA LYS A 16 -26.14 16.62 1.20
C LYS A 16 -27.38 16.52 2.09
N LYS A 17 -27.53 15.45 2.89
CA LYS A 17 -28.64 15.32 3.85
C LYS A 17 -28.48 16.24 5.07
N MET A 18 -27.25 16.51 5.54
CA MET A 18 -27.02 17.49 6.61
C MET A 18 -27.22 18.96 6.18
N SER A 19 -27.17 19.27 4.88
CA SER A 19 -27.37 20.63 4.35
C SER A 19 -28.83 21.00 4.06
N GLY A 20 -29.81 20.20 4.52
CA GLY A 20 -31.23 20.55 4.45
C GLY A 20 -31.83 20.64 3.05
N VAL A 21 -31.22 20.00 2.03
CA VAL A 21 -31.81 19.93 0.70
C VAL A 21 -32.61 18.63 0.60
N GLU A 22 -33.94 18.75 0.62
CA GLU A 22 -34.87 17.65 0.42
C GLU A 22 -34.62 16.99 -0.95
N VAL A 23 -34.44 15.67 -0.96
CA VAL A 23 -34.51 14.87 -2.18
C VAL A 23 -35.41 13.68 -1.90
N ALA A 24 -36.39 13.56 -2.80
CA ALA A 24 -37.41 12.54 -2.89
C ALA A 24 -36.89 11.11 -2.72
N ASP A 25 -37.79 10.31 -2.16
CA ASP A 25 -37.75 8.88 -1.94
C ASP A 25 -37.14 8.10 -3.12
N VAL A 26 -36.03 7.40 -2.86
CA VAL A 26 -35.51 6.37 -3.74
C VAL A 26 -35.34 5.12 -2.90
N GLY A 27 -36.42 4.36 -2.83
CA GLY A 27 -36.48 3.04 -2.25
C GLY A 27 -35.39 2.11 -2.81
N GLY A 28 -34.65 1.54 -1.89
CA GLY A 28 -33.64 0.51 -2.12
C GLY A 28 -33.41 -0.23 -0.81
N GLU A 29 -34.49 -0.72 -0.19
CA GLU A 29 -34.37 -1.63 0.95
C GLU A 29 -33.68 -2.90 0.47
N SER A 30 -32.43 -3.11 0.90
CA SER A 30 -31.81 -4.44 0.81
C SER A 30 -32.67 -5.38 1.66
N LYS A 31 -33.44 -6.27 1.01
CA LYS A 31 -34.27 -7.26 1.69
C LYS A 31 -33.36 -8.32 2.32
N LEU A 32 -32.81 -8.00 3.49
CA LEU A 32 -32.25 -9.00 4.40
C LEU A 32 -33.34 -10.01 4.72
N SER A 33 -33.00 -11.29 4.77
CA SER A 33 -33.92 -12.32 5.25
C SER A 33 -34.27 -12.07 6.74
N LYS A 34 -35.40 -12.62 7.22
CA LYS A 34 -35.82 -12.45 8.62
C LYS A 34 -34.77 -12.95 9.62
N ASP A 35 -34.08 -14.03 9.27
CA ASP A 35 -33.02 -14.60 10.09
C ASP A 35 -31.78 -13.69 10.10
N GLU A 36 -31.42 -13.11 8.96
CA GLU A 36 -30.33 -12.13 8.87
C GLU A 36 -30.66 -10.83 9.62
N LEU A 37 -31.91 -10.38 9.57
CA LEU A 37 -32.37 -9.20 10.31
C LEU A 37 -32.29 -9.43 11.83
N THR A 38 -32.74 -10.60 12.29
CA THR A 38 -32.70 -10.97 13.72
C THR A 38 -31.25 -11.03 14.20
N HIS A 39 -30.39 -11.73 13.45
CA HIS A 39 -28.97 -11.82 13.75
C HIS A 39 -28.25 -10.46 13.66
N MET A 40 -28.67 -9.56 12.75
CA MET A 40 -28.17 -8.19 12.71
C MET A 40 -28.53 -7.43 14.00
N LEU A 41 -29.77 -7.51 14.48
CA LEU A 41 -30.19 -6.84 15.71
C LEU A 41 -29.42 -7.36 16.93
N GLU A 42 -29.23 -8.67 17.04
CA GLU A 42 -28.40 -9.26 18.09
C GLU A 42 -26.96 -8.74 18.03
N LYS A 43 -26.38 -8.65 16.83
CA LYS A 43 -25.04 -8.08 16.64
C LYS A 43 -24.98 -6.60 17.01
N PHE A 44 -26.02 -5.83 16.73
CA PHE A 44 -26.07 -4.40 17.08
C PHE A 44 -26.05 -4.21 18.60
N GLU A 45 -26.86 -4.97 19.34
CA GLU A 45 -26.91 -4.89 20.81
C GLU A 45 -25.57 -5.29 21.46
N THR A 46 -24.84 -6.24 20.85
CA THR A 46 -23.54 -6.68 21.37
C THR A 46 -22.37 -5.73 21.05
N VAL A 47 -22.57 -4.69 20.23
CA VAL A 47 -21.52 -3.70 19.94
C VAL A 47 -21.08 -2.98 21.22
N LYS A 48 -22.04 -2.63 22.09
CA LYS A 48 -21.81 -1.84 23.31
C LYS A 48 -21.47 -2.75 24.49
N ARG A 49 -20.30 -2.58 25.09
CA ARG A 49 -19.96 -3.29 26.33
C ARG A 49 -20.72 -2.78 27.55
N ASN A 50 -21.06 -1.48 27.55
CA ASN A 50 -21.75 -0.82 28.65
C ASN A 50 -23.07 -0.20 28.17
N PRO A 51 -24.15 -0.27 28.97
CA PRO A 51 -25.39 0.41 28.63
C PRO A 51 -25.20 1.94 28.60
N GLY A 52 -25.72 2.60 27.57
CA GLY A 52 -25.91 4.06 27.53
C GLY A 52 -25.05 4.84 26.54
N HIS A 53 -23.78 4.48 26.28
CA HIS A 53 -22.95 5.20 25.29
C HIS A 53 -21.78 4.37 24.76
N LEU A 54 -21.34 4.67 23.52
CA LEU A 54 -20.13 4.09 22.94
C LEU A 54 -18.88 4.70 23.59
N THR A 55 -17.89 3.85 23.86
CA THR A 55 -16.55 4.25 24.28
C THR A 55 -15.52 3.76 23.28
N GLY A 56 -14.26 4.21 23.37
CA GLY A 56 -13.17 3.81 22.48
C GLY A 56 -12.99 2.29 22.37
N TRP A 57 -13.29 1.55 23.44
CA TRP A 57 -13.27 0.08 23.48
C TRP A 57 -14.29 -0.60 22.56
N ASP A 58 -15.33 0.13 22.15
CA ASP A 58 -16.43 -0.40 21.34
C ASP A 58 -16.24 -0.11 19.84
N PHE A 59 -15.26 0.73 19.47
CA PHE A 59 -15.11 1.23 18.09
C PHE A 59 -14.76 0.14 17.09
N ASP A 60 -13.94 -0.84 17.46
CA ASP A 60 -13.61 -1.95 16.56
C ASP A 60 -14.88 -2.75 16.21
N ARG A 61 -15.68 -3.12 17.22
CA ARG A 61 -16.98 -3.80 17.01
C ARG A 61 -17.95 -2.94 16.21
N ALA A 62 -17.98 -1.63 16.48
CA ALA A 62 -18.86 -0.70 15.77
C ALA A 62 -18.48 -0.63 14.28
N PHE A 63 -17.19 -0.50 13.97
CA PHE A 63 -16.71 -0.51 12.59
C PHE A 63 -16.99 -1.84 11.89
N ASP A 64 -16.77 -2.97 12.55
CA ASP A 64 -17.06 -4.29 11.97
C ASP A 64 -18.56 -4.45 11.65
N PHE A 65 -19.44 -3.94 12.52
CA PHE A 65 -20.87 -3.91 12.27
C PHE A 65 -21.22 -3.02 11.08
N ILE A 66 -20.70 -1.78 11.06
CA ILE A 66 -20.97 -0.80 9.99
C ILE A 66 -20.47 -1.31 8.65
N GLU A 67 -19.30 -1.96 8.59
CA GLU A 67 -18.78 -2.54 7.35
C GLU A 67 -19.67 -3.68 6.83
N LYS A 68 -20.23 -4.49 7.74
CA LYS A 68 -21.11 -5.61 7.37
C LYS A 68 -22.53 -5.17 6.99
N TYR A 69 -23.10 -4.20 7.69
CA TYR A 69 -24.50 -3.77 7.55
C TYR A 69 -24.61 -2.27 7.21
N HIS A 70 -23.80 -1.81 6.26
CA HIS A 70 -23.60 -0.38 5.95
C HIS A 70 -24.87 0.40 5.57
N ASP A 71 -25.86 -0.27 4.99
CA ASP A 71 -27.13 0.36 4.57
C ASP A 71 -28.24 0.27 5.64
N SER A 72 -27.93 -0.26 6.82
CA SER A 72 -28.92 -0.40 7.91
C SER A 72 -29.07 0.88 8.73
N SER A 73 -30.28 1.13 9.25
CA SER A 73 -30.53 2.21 10.22
C SER A 73 -29.66 2.09 11.48
N GLN A 74 -29.32 0.86 11.87
CA GLN A 74 -28.46 0.52 12.99
C GLN A 74 -27.03 1.02 12.77
N ALA A 75 -26.51 0.88 11.54
CA ALA A 75 -25.21 1.44 11.18
C ALA A 75 -25.22 2.97 11.24
N GLU A 76 -26.28 3.64 10.77
CA GLU A 76 -26.43 5.10 10.90
C GLU A 76 -26.44 5.54 12.38
N ILE A 77 -27.14 4.81 13.25
CA ILE A 77 -27.17 5.06 14.70
C ILE A 77 -25.77 4.94 15.30
N LEU A 78 -25.02 3.88 14.98
CA LEU A 78 -23.65 3.71 15.48
C LEU A 78 -22.74 4.84 15.00
N ILE A 79 -22.82 5.23 13.73
CA ILE A 79 -22.05 6.36 13.19
C ILE A 79 -22.36 7.64 13.96
N GLY A 80 -23.63 7.94 14.19
CA GLY A 80 -24.04 9.12 14.97
C GLY A 80 -23.52 9.10 16.40
N GLN A 81 -23.58 7.94 17.07
CA GLN A 81 -23.04 7.77 18.42
C GLN A 81 -21.52 7.89 18.45
N MET A 82 -20.81 7.38 17.45
CA MET A 82 -19.36 7.55 17.33
C MET A 82 -18.99 9.03 17.18
N TYR A 83 -19.68 9.79 16.31
CA TYR A 83 -19.45 11.24 16.14
C TYR A 83 -19.67 12.05 17.43
N ALA A 84 -20.59 11.60 18.29
CA ALA A 84 -20.87 12.24 19.55
C ALA A 84 -19.78 11.99 20.62
N THR A 85 -18.84 11.06 20.38
CA THR A 85 -17.78 10.76 21.35
C THR A 85 -16.72 11.87 21.41
N THR A 86 -16.23 12.14 22.62
CA THR A 86 -15.21 13.17 22.85
C THR A 86 -14.16 12.70 23.85
N GLY A 87 -12.92 13.22 23.74
CA GLY A 87 -11.85 13.14 24.74
C GLY A 87 -11.81 11.86 25.59
N GLN A 88 -12.39 11.92 26.80
CA GLN A 88 -12.39 10.81 27.77
C GLN A 88 -13.11 9.55 27.26
N GLN A 89 -14.17 9.70 26.46
CA GLN A 89 -14.91 8.58 25.89
C GLN A 89 -14.08 7.82 24.85
N LEU A 90 -13.05 8.44 24.28
CA LEU A 90 -12.12 7.81 23.34
C LEU A 90 -11.01 6.99 24.04
N LYS A 91 -10.97 6.96 25.37
CA LYS A 91 -10.07 6.04 26.08
C LYS A 91 -10.37 4.60 25.67
N GLY A 92 -9.31 3.84 25.41
CA GLY A 92 -9.41 2.46 24.92
C GLY A 92 -9.54 2.31 23.41
N LEU A 93 -9.52 3.43 22.66
CA LEU A 93 -9.50 3.40 21.20
C LEU A 93 -8.20 2.74 20.70
N THR A 94 -8.33 1.69 19.91
CA THR A 94 -7.18 1.02 19.29
C THR A 94 -6.60 1.87 18.16
N TYR A 95 -5.32 1.67 17.80
CA TYR A 95 -4.71 2.39 16.67
C TYR A 95 -5.42 2.10 15.34
N ALA A 96 -5.93 0.88 15.15
CA ALA A 96 -6.70 0.53 13.97
C ALA A 96 -7.99 1.35 13.87
N SER A 97 -8.76 1.40 14.95
CA SER A 97 -9.95 2.26 15.02
C SER A 97 -9.60 3.74 14.92
N ALA A 98 -8.51 4.20 15.52
CA ALA A 98 -8.04 5.59 15.42
C ALA A 98 -7.82 6.01 13.96
N VAL A 99 -7.08 5.20 13.18
CA VAL A 99 -6.87 5.44 11.75
C VAL A 99 -8.21 5.46 11.00
N LYS A 100 -9.13 4.53 11.29
CA LYS A 100 -10.46 4.50 10.67
C LYS A 100 -11.28 5.75 10.99
N VAL A 101 -11.29 6.22 12.24
CA VAL A 101 -12.01 7.44 12.65
C VAL A 101 -11.47 8.64 11.88
N ILE A 102 -10.15 8.86 11.89
CA ILE A 102 -9.56 10.01 11.20
C ILE A 102 -9.81 9.99 9.70
N GLY A 103 -9.76 8.80 9.08
CA GLY A 103 -9.95 8.65 7.63
C GLY A 103 -11.42 8.68 7.18
N ARG A 104 -12.35 8.15 7.97
CA ARG A 104 -13.75 7.95 7.57
C ARG A 104 -14.73 8.92 8.22
N MET A 105 -14.33 9.61 9.29
CA MET A 105 -15.19 10.53 10.04
C MET A 105 -14.60 11.94 10.05
N PRO A 106 -14.56 12.63 8.89
CA PRO A 106 -14.04 13.99 8.82
C PRO A 106 -14.89 14.92 9.70
N GLY A 107 -14.23 15.72 10.54
CA GLY A 107 -14.91 16.61 11.48
C GLY A 107 -15.26 15.99 12.84
N HIS A 108 -14.83 14.75 13.12
CA HIS A 108 -14.96 14.16 14.45
C HIS A 108 -14.30 15.05 15.51
N ALA A 109 -15.06 15.48 16.53
CA ALA A 109 -14.63 16.46 17.53
C ALA A 109 -13.39 16.00 18.33
N GLY A 110 -13.25 14.69 18.55
CA GLY A 110 -12.08 14.11 19.21
C GLY A 110 -10.81 13.95 18.37
N ARG A 111 -10.77 14.41 17.11
CA ARG A 111 -9.63 14.22 16.18
C ARG A 111 -8.27 14.54 16.79
N ASP A 112 -8.13 15.69 17.44
CA ASP A 112 -6.85 16.11 18.03
C ASP A 112 -6.41 15.22 19.19
N SER A 113 -7.37 14.70 19.97
CA SER A 113 -7.08 13.76 21.05
C SER A 113 -6.65 12.41 20.51
N ILE A 114 -7.24 11.95 19.40
CA ILE A 114 -6.83 10.72 18.72
C ILE A 114 -5.41 10.86 18.20
N ILE A 115 -5.10 11.95 17.49
CA ILE A 115 -3.75 12.22 16.97
C ILE A 115 -2.73 12.29 18.12
N LYS A 116 -3.04 13.00 19.22
CA LYS A 116 -2.19 13.04 20.42
C LYS A 116 -1.97 11.65 21.04
N GLY A 117 -2.97 10.77 20.98
CA GLY A 117 -2.82 9.37 21.40
C GLY A 117 -1.90 8.59 20.48
N MET A 118 -2.01 8.80 19.16
CA MET A 118 -1.17 8.16 18.16
C MET A 118 0.32 8.52 18.30
N TYR A 119 0.65 9.76 18.68
CA TYR A 119 2.03 10.16 19.02
C TYR A 119 2.65 9.42 20.21
N LYS A 120 1.84 8.78 21.06
CA LYS A 120 2.30 8.02 22.23
C LYS A 120 2.60 6.56 21.91
N LEU A 121 2.63 6.19 20.62
CA LEU A 121 3.02 4.85 20.21
C LEU A 121 4.41 4.51 20.75
N GLU A 122 4.50 3.36 21.38
CA GLU A 122 5.75 2.80 21.89
C GLU A 122 6.46 2.00 20.79
N LEU A 123 7.79 2.03 20.80
CA LEU A 123 8.64 1.46 19.75
C LEU A 123 8.44 -0.05 19.58
N ASP A 124 8.32 -0.78 20.69
CA ASP A 124 8.06 -2.22 20.72
C ASP A 124 6.69 -2.58 20.13
N TYR A 125 5.67 -1.74 20.35
CA TYR A 125 4.33 -1.96 19.83
C TYR A 125 4.21 -1.84 18.31
N ILE A 126 5.18 -1.21 17.62
CA ILE A 126 5.19 -1.14 16.13
C ILE A 126 5.13 -2.54 15.51
N GLN A 127 5.73 -3.54 16.14
CA GLN A 127 5.74 -4.90 15.62
C GLN A 127 4.37 -5.58 15.71
N GLU A 128 3.47 -5.10 16.57
CA GLU A 128 2.09 -5.60 16.68
C GLU A 128 1.13 -4.90 15.71
N LEU A 129 1.52 -3.73 15.19
CA LEU A 129 0.69 -3.01 14.24
C LEU A 129 0.59 -3.75 12.90
N ARG A 130 -0.62 -3.72 12.33
CA ARG A 130 -0.86 -4.14 10.95
C ARG A 130 -0.33 -3.09 9.98
N SER A 131 0.02 -3.53 8.77
CA SER A 131 0.59 -2.65 7.74
C SER A 131 -0.34 -1.54 7.28
N ASP A 132 -1.65 -1.76 7.24
CA ASP A 132 -2.64 -0.73 6.91
C ASP A 132 -2.73 0.37 7.98
N VAL A 133 -2.59 -0.01 9.26
CA VAL A 133 -2.54 0.93 10.38
C VAL A 133 -1.28 1.78 10.30
N ILE A 134 -0.12 1.16 10.06
CA ILE A 134 1.16 1.87 9.89
C ILE A 134 1.07 2.88 8.75
N ALA A 135 0.58 2.47 7.57
CA ALA A 135 0.40 3.37 6.43
C ALA A 135 -0.56 4.53 6.75
N GLY A 136 -1.64 4.26 7.49
CA GLY A 136 -2.55 5.29 7.99
C GLY A 136 -1.85 6.27 8.93
N MET A 137 -1.03 5.80 9.87
CA MET A 137 -0.27 6.64 10.79
C MET A 137 0.69 7.57 10.04
N LEU A 138 1.48 7.05 9.10
CA LEU A 138 2.42 7.82 8.28
C LEU A 138 1.72 8.88 7.40
N THR A 139 0.46 8.64 7.03
CA THR A 139 -0.36 9.60 6.27
C THR A 139 -0.91 10.70 7.18
N ILE A 140 -1.37 10.34 8.38
CA ILE A 140 -2.03 11.26 9.31
C ILE A 140 -1.01 12.15 10.04
N ILE A 141 0.17 11.61 10.34
CA ILE A 141 1.18 12.21 11.21
C ILE A 141 2.53 12.24 10.47
N PRO A 142 2.78 13.24 9.61
CA PRO A 142 4.00 13.33 8.81
C PRO A 142 5.27 13.62 9.64
N ASP A 143 5.13 14.00 10.91
CA ASP A 143 6.22 14.32 11.83
C ASP A 143 6.24 13.37 13.04
N HIS A 144 5.75 12.14 12.87
CA HIS A 144 5.74 11.15 13.93
C HIS A 144 7.17 10.86 14.42
N PRO A 145 7.44 10.86 15.75
CA PRO A 145 8.78 10.66 16.30
C PRO A 145 9.40 9.31 15.91
N LEU A 146 8.55 8.28 15.76
CA LEU A 146 8.93 6.95 15.29
C LEU A 146 8.71 6.74 13.78
N GLY A 147 8.73 7.82 12.99
CA GLY A 147 8.39 7.78 11.57
C GLY A 147 9.30 6.87 10.75
N ALA A 148 10.60 6.82 11.08
CA ALA A 148 11.56 5.95 10.40
C ALA A 148 11.31 4.46 10.70
N GLU A 149 10.98 4.14 11.95
CA GLU A 149 10.69 2.80 12.42
C GLU A 149 9.37 2.29 11.85
N LEU A 150 8.34 3.14 11.83
CA LEU A 150 7.07 2.86 11.16
C LEU A 150 7.28 2.60 9.65
N THR A 151 8.08 3.45 8.99
CA THR A 151 8.40 3.29 7.56
C THR A 151 9.10 1.96 7.28
N THR A 152 10.11 1.62 8.08
CA THR A 152 10.83 0.35 7.97
C THR A 152 9.92 -0.84 8.25
N ALA A 153 9.05 -0.74 9.26
CA ALA A 153 8.09 -1.78 9.59
C ALA A 153 7.06 -2.00 8.47
N LEU A 154 6.58 -0.93 7.83
CA LEU A 154 5.69 -1.02 6.67
C LEU A 154 6.34 -1.81 5.53
N ALA A 155 7.55 -1.41 5.14
CA ALA A 155 8.32 -2.10 4.11
C ALA A 155 8.56 -3.57 4.45
N ARG A 156 8.86 -3.91 5.71
CA ARG A 156 9.14 -5.28 6.19
C ARG A 156 7.91 -6.17 6.35
N LYS A 157 6.76 -5.62 6.71
CA LYS A 157 5.53 -6.38 6.90
C LYS A 157 4.87 -6.69 5.58
N ASN A 158 4.62 -5.68 4.75
CA ASN A 158 3.83 -5.84 3.53
C ASN A 158 4.29 -4.88 2.43
N LEU A 159 4.99 -5.42 1.43
CA LEU A 159 5.49 -4.65 0.29
C LEU A 159 4.36 -4.06 -0.57
N THR A 160 3.21 -4.74 -0.68
CA THR A 160 2.05 -4.21 -1.42
C THR A 160 1.51 -2.95 -0.75
N ASN A 161 1.37 -2.94 0.58
CA ASN A 161 0.93 -1.74 1.28
C ASN A 161 1.98 -0.61 1.22
N ALA A 162 3.28 -0.95 1.21
CA ALA A 162 4.34 0.03 1.03
C ALA A 162 4.29 0.66 -0.38
N TYR A 163 4.11 -0.17 -1.40
CA TYR A 163 3.92 0.23 -2.79
C TYR A 163 2.69 1.15 -2.95
N ASP A 164 1.54 0.75 -2.40
CA ASP A 164 0.31 1.52 -2.43
C ASP A 164 0.48 2.89 -1.74
N PHE A 165 1.20 2.92 -0.62
CA PHE A 165 1.50 4.15 0.11
C PHE A 165 2.31 5.12 -0.75
N ILE A 166 3.39 4.65 -1.38
CA ILE A 166 4.26 5.48 -2.25
C ILE A 166 3.46 6.04 -3.41
N THR A 167 2.68 5.19 -4.07
CA THR A 167 1.86 5.54 -5.23
C THR A 167 0.80 6.57 -4.87
N ALA A 168 0.15 6.43 -3.70
CA ALA A 168 -0.86 7.37 -3.23
C ALA A 168 -0.27 8.68 -2.67
N ASN A 169 0.96 8.64 -2.14
CA ASN A 169 1.58 9.76 -1.42
C ASN A 169 3.02 10.05 -1.89
N PRO A 170 3.26 10.36 -3.17
CA PRO A 170 4.61 10.48 -3.71
C PRO A 170 5.42 11.64 -3.12
N GLN A 171 4.77 12.62 -2.48
CA GLN A 171 5.40 13.78 -1.84
C GLN A 171 5.40 13.71 -0.31
N ASN A 172 4.98 12.60 0.28
CA ASN A 172 5.07 12.42 1.72
C ASN A 172 6.55 12.34 2.15
N VAL A 173 6.88 12.93 3.30
CA VAL A 173 8.24 13.01 3.82
C VAL A 173 8.90 11.65 4.04
N TYR A 174 8.11 10.60 4.23
CA TYR A 174 8.57 9.24 4.44
C TYR A 174 8.78 8.45 3.14
N THR A 175 8.29 8.94 2.01
CA THR A 175 8.27 8.18 0.74
C THR A 175 9.68 7.80 0.28
N LYS A 176 10.65 8.71 0.37
CA LYS A 176 12.06 8.42 0.02
C LYS A 176 12.64 7.30 0.90
N ILE A 177 12.40 7.37 2.21
CA ILE A 177 12.89 6.36 3.17
C ILE A 177 12.21 5.01 2.92
N LEU A 178 10.92 5.03 2.59
CA LEU A 178 10.16 3.81 2.30
C LEU A 178 10.64 3.11 1.04
N ILE A 179 10.93 3.86 -0.04
CA ILE A 179 11.53 3.33 -1.27
C ILE A 179 12.83 2.60 -0.94
N LYS A 180 13.74 3.25 -0.18
CA LYS A 180 14.99 2.62 0.25
C LYS A 180 14.74 1.32 1.03
N ALA A 181 13.85 1.36 2.02
CA ALA A 181 13.53 0.17 2.82
C ALA A 181 12.87 -0.95 2.00
N MET A 182 12.16 -0.63 0.91
CA MET A 182 11.66 -1.64 -0.03
C MET A 182 12.79 -2.29 -0.82
N PHE A 183 13.75 -1.52 -1.34
CA PHE A 183 14.93 -2.06 -2.02
C PHE A 183 15.75 -2.96 -1.09
N ASP A 184 15.96 -2.53 0.16
CA ASP A 184 16.69 -3.32 1.17
C ASP A 184 16.00 -4.66 1.48
N ARG A 185 14.66 -4.75 1.31
CA ARG A 185 13.89 -5.98 1.54
C ARG A 185 13.79 -6.86 0.30
N ASP A 186 13.32 -6.30 -0.81
CA ASP A 186 13.09 -7.00 -2.07
C ASP A 186 13.18 -6.01 -3.24
N PRO A 187 14.31 -5.99 -3.95
CA PRO A 187 14.52 -5.06 -5.05
C PRO A 187 13.56 -5.32 -6.23
N ASN A 188 12.99 -6.53 -6.37
CA ASN A 188 12.06 -6.82 -7.47
C ASN A 188 10.81 -5.96 -7.40
N VAL A 189 10.21 -5.86 -6.21
CA VAL A 189 8.97 -5.09 -6.01
C VAL A 189 9.27 -3.59 -6.07
N ALA A 190 10.43 -3.16 -5.61
CA ALA A 190 10.82 -1.76 -5.67
C ALA A 190 11.02 -1.28 -7.12
N VAL A 191 11.57 -2.12 -7.99
CA VAL A 191 11.73 -1.83 -9.43
C VAL A 191 10.39 -1.65 -10.15
N LEU A 192 9.31 -2.30 -9.70
CA LEU A 192 7.96 -2.12 -10.25
C LEU A 192 7.50 -0.66 -10.19
N LEU A 193 7.96 0.12 -9.21
CA LEU A 193 7.57 1.53 -9.05
C LEU A 193 7.93 2.35 -10.30
N LEU A 194 9.09 2.09 -10.91
CA LEU A 194 9.53 2.82 -12.10
C LEU A 194 8.96 2.20 -13.38
N GLN A 195 8.81 0.87 -13.42
CA GLN A 195 8.20 0.16 -14.55
C GLN A 195 6.77 0.65 -14.84
N GLU A 196 5.98 0.90 -13.79
CA GLU A 196 4.59 1.38 -13.98
C GLU A 196 4.52 2.87 -14.31
N LYS A 197 5.50 3.67 -13.86
CA LYS A 197 5.48 5.11 -14.03
C LYS A 197 6.89 5.71 -14.14
N MET A 198 7.41 5.83 -15.35
CA MET A 198 8.75 6.39 -15.62
C MET A 198 8.89 7.86 -15.15
N ASP A 199 7.79 8.64 -15.13
CA ASP A 199 7.73 10.00 -14.60
C ASP A 199 7.41 10.06 -13.09
N HIS A 200 7.79 9.03 -12.33
CA HIS A 200 7.52 8.99 -10.89
C HIS A 200 8.17 10.19 -10.17
N PRO A 201 7.47 10.90 -9.26
CA PRO A 201 8.04 12.08 -8.61
C PRO A 201 9.28 11.80 -7.73
N GLN A 202 9.48 10.54 -7.35
CA GLN A 202 10.65 10.05 -6.62
C GLN A 202 11.61 9.24 -7.51
N VAL A 203 11.61 9.47 -8.82
CA VAL A 203 12.47 8.75 -9.78
C VAL A 203 13.94 8.70 -9.33
N ALA A 204 14.48 9.83 -8.85
CA ALA A 204 15.84 9.89 -8.34
C ALA A 204 16.09 8.92 -7.16
N SER A 205 15.14 8.82 -6.22
CA SER A 205 15.27 7.88 -5.09
C SER A 205 15.11 6.41 -5.53
N ILE A 206 14.35 6.15 -6.59
CA ILE A 206 14.25 4.80 -7.15
C ILE A 206 15.56 4.42 -7.84
N PHE A 207 16.16 5.32 -8.63
CA PHE A 207 17.50 5.10 -9.21
C PHE A 207 18.56 4.93 -8.12
N GLU A 208 18.59 5.77 -7.09
CA GLU A 208 19.46 5.58 -5.92
C GLU A 208 19.32 4.16 -5.33
N GLY A 209 18.09 3.65 -5.25
CA GLY A 209 17.81 2.28 -4.81
C GLY A 209 18.32 1.20 -5.76
N ILE A 210 18.16 1.39 -7.08
CA ILE A 210 18.72 0.47 -8.10
C ILE A 210 20.23 0.38 -7.95
N TYR A 211 20.95 1.52 -7.90
CA TYR A 211 22.41 1.54 -7.74
C TYR A 211 22.89 1.04 -6.37
N ALA A 212 22.01 0.96 -5.38
CA ALA A 212 22.33 0.39 -4.07
C ALA A 212 22.29 -1.15 -4.04
N ILE A 213 21.88 -1.83 -5.13
CA ILE A 213 21.89 -3.29 -5.23
C ILE A 213 23.32 -3.79 -5.46
N THR A 214 24.15 -3.74 -4.42
CA THR A 214 25.59 -4.06 -4.51
C THR A 214 25.95 -5.43 -3.94
N GLU A 215 25.05 -6.06 -3.19
CA GLU A 215 25.29 -7.41 -2.64
C GLU A 215 24.98 -8.47 -3.69
N ASP A 216 25.93 -9.39 -3.92
CA ASP A 216 25.75 -10.48 -4.89
C ASP A 216 24.51 -11.32 -4.57
N ALA A 217 24.24 -11.57 -3.29
CA ALA A 217 23.05 -12.29 -2.84
C ALA A 217 21.73 -11.57 -3.16
N ALA A 218 21.73 -10.23 -3.26
CA ALA A 218 20.56 -9.47 -3.69
C ALA A 218 20.38 -9.55 -5.21
N VAL A 219 21.49 -9.47 -5.98
CA VAL A 219 21.47 -9.63 -7.44
C VAL A 219 20.93 -11.01 -7.84
N GLN A 220 21.35 -12.07 -7.15
CA GLN A 220 20.89 -13.45 -7.37
C GLN A 220 19.39 -13.67 -7.08
N LYS A 221 18.73 -12.75 -6.38
CA LYS A 221 17.27 -12.81 -6.12
C LYS A 221 16.46 -12.00 -7.13
N LEU A 222 17.11 -11.27 -8.03
CA LEU A 222 16.41 -10.49 -9.04
C LEU A 222 15.77 -11.42 -10.06
N THR A 223 14.51 -11.16 -10.37
CA THR A 223 13.80 -11.83 -11.46
C THR A 223 14.37 -11.38 -12.81
N PRO A 224 14.28 -12.22 -13.85
CA PRO A 224 14.73 -11.84 -15.20
C PRO A 224 14.15 -10.51 -15.70
N ASN A 225 12.89 -10.20 -15.36
CA ASN A 225 12.26 -8.93 -15.74
C ASN A 225 12.87 -7.73 -15.02
N ALA A 226 13.16 -7.87 -13.71
CA ALA A 226 13.80 -6.81 -12.96
C ALA A 226 15.22 -6.56 -13.49
N ILE A 227 15.97 -7.64 -13.80
CA ILE A 227 17.30 -7.52 -14.40
C ILE A 227 17.23 -6.79 -15.74
N ILE A 228 16.40 -7.26 -16.68
CA ILE A 228 16.26 -6.62 -18.00
C ILE A 228 15.97 -5.13 -17.85
N PHE A 229 15.02 -4.78 -16.98
CA PHE A 229 14.69 -3.39 -16.75
C PHE A 229 15.85 -2.59 -16.18
N ILE A 230 16.56 -3.11 -15.17
CA ILE A 230 17.74 -2.44 -14.61
C ILE A 230 18.82 -2.24 -15.68
N LEU A 231 19.09 -3.25 -16.50
CA LEU A 231 20.09 -3.14 -17.57
C LEU A 231 19.68 -2.13 -18.65
N ASP A 232 18.39 -1.96 -18.91
CA ASP A 232 17.83 -1.00 -19.88
C ASP A 232 17.92 0.44 -19.36
N VAL A 233 17.58 0.68 -18.08
CA VAL A 233 17.55 2.05 -17.50
C VAL A 233 18.85 2.48 -16.83
N ALA A 234 19.69 1.53 -16.40
CA ALA A 234 20.95 1.75 -15.70
C ALA A 234 22.04 0.78 -16.22
N PRO A 235 22.39 0.84 -17.52
CA PRO A 235 23.35 -0.08 -18.11
C PRO A 235 24.77 0.02 -17.52
N ASP A 236 25.11 1.14 -16.89
CA ASP A 236 26.37 1.39 -16.21
C ASP A 236 26.40 0.89 -14.74
N HIS A 237 25.37 0.15 -14.32
CA HIS A 237 25.27 -0.37 -12.96
C HIS A 237 26.53 -1.18 -12.56
N PRO A 238 27.11 -0.99 -11.34
CA PRO A 238 28.34 -1.66 -10.92
C PRO A 238 28.29 -3.19 -10.94
N LYS A 239 27.09 -3.77 -10.89
CA LYS A 239 26.82 -5.21 -10.97
C LYS A 239 26.23 -5.67 -12.30
N ALA A 240 26.26 -4.83 -13.35
CA ALA A 240 25.68 -5.16 -14.66
C ALA A 240 26.19 -6.51 -15.20
N GLN A 241 27.49 -6.80 -15.10
CA GLN A 241 28.03 -8.08 -15.56
C GLN A 241 27.48 -9.28 -14.77
N LEU A 242 27.39 -9.16 -13.45
CA LEU A 242 26.80 -10.22 -12.62
C LEU A 242 25.31 -10.41 -12.95
N MET A 243 24.58 -9.32 -13.16
CA MET A 243 23.18 -9.36 -13.58
C MET A 243 23.01 -10.04 -14.95
N ILE A 244 23.91 -9.78 -15.91
CA ILE A 244 23.94 -10.49 -17.20
C ILE A 244 24.12 -11.99 -16.98
N ASP A 245 25.09 -12.38 -16.15
CA ASP A 245 25.40 -13.78 -15.90
C ASP A 245 24.20 -14.49 -15.25
N VAL A 246 23.57 -13.88 -14.25
CA VAL A 246 22.33 -14.38 -13.60
C VAL A 246 21.18 -14.47 -14.59
N LEU A 247 20.95 -13.44 -15.42
CA LEU A 247 19.87 -13.45 -16.41
C LEU A 247 20.05 -14.57 -17.43
N VAL A 248 21.26 -14.76 -17.95
CA VAL A 248 21.56 -15.82 -18.92
C VAL A 248 21.46 -17.19 -18.25
N GLU A 249 21.85 -17.30 -16.99
CA GLU A 249 21.72 -18.51 -16.22
C GLU A 249 20.26 -18.91 -15.99
N ASP A 250 19.48 -18.01 -15.43
CA ASP A 250 18.09 -18.26 -15.07
C ASP A 250 17.16 -18.30 -16.28
N ASN A 251 17.43 -17.47 -17.30
CA ASN A 251 16.54 -17.32 -18.44
C ASN A 251 17.23 -16.78 -19.71
N TYR A 252 18.09 -17.61 -20.32
CA TYR A 252 18.76 -17.28 -21.58
C TYR A 252 17.81 -16.92 -22.74
N VAL A 253 16.55 -17.38 -22.72
CA VAL A 253 15.55 -17.04 -23.76
C VAL A 253 15.20 -15.56 -23.67
N LYS A 254 14.93 -15.04 -22.46
CA LYS A 254 14.70 -13.61 -22.27
C LYS A 254 15.93 -12.76 -22.57
N ALA A 255 17.12 -13.25 -22.22
CA ALA A 255 18.37 -12.60 -22.59
C ALA A 255 18.51 -12.50 -24.12
N TYR A 256 18.18 -13.57 -24.84
CA TYR A 256 18.18 -13.61 -26.29
C TYR A 256 17.17 -12.62 -26.88
N ASP A 257 15.92 -12.62 -26.39
CA ASP A 257 14.88 -11.71 -26.85
C ASP A 257 15.28 -10.24 -26.65
N PHE A 258 15.91 -9.92 -25.52
CA PHE A 258 16.42 -8.57 -25.25
C PHE A 258 17.46 -8.13 -26.28
N VAL A 259 18.47 -8.96 -26.55
CA VAL A 259 19.50 -8.66 -27.57
C VAL A 259 18.86 -8.53 -28.95
N LYS A 260 17.87 -9.36 -29.27
CA LYS A 260 17.20 -9.31 -30.57
C LYS A 260 16.35 -8.05 -30.75
N MET A 261 15.63 -7.65 -29.71
CA MET A 261 14.77 -6.47 -29.74
C MET A 261 15.56 -5.16 -29.66
N GLN A 262 16.75 -5.19 -29.06
CA GLN A 262 17.60 -4.02 -28.87
C GLN A 262 19.07 -4.32 -29.26
N PRO A 263 19.38 -4.51 -30.55
CA PRO A 263 20.73 -4.86 -31.00
C PRO A 263 21.76 -3.76 -30.73
N ASP A 264 21.34 -2.49 -30.71
CA ASP A 264 22.19 -1.33 -30.46
C ASP A 264 22.37 -1.01 -28.97
N HIS A 265 21.79 -1.80 -28.07
CA HIS A 265 21.95 -1.60 -26.62
C HIS A 265 23.42 -1.77 -26.22
N ILE A 266 23.92 -0.91 -25.32
CA ILE A 266 25.34 -0.89 -24.93
C ILE A 266 25.85 -2.23 -24.38
N LEU A 267 24.96 -3.03 -23.76
CA LEU A 267 25.27 -4.37 -23.23
C LEU A 267 24.92 -5.53 -24.17
N ALA A 268 24.40 -5.27 -25.38
CA ALA A 268 23.93 -6.32 -26.29
C ALA A 268 25.05 -7.29 -26.69
N ALA A 269 26.25 -6.76 -26.94
CA ALA A 269 27.42 -7.58 -27.30
C ALA A 269 27.85 -8.51 -26.14
N ASP A 270 27.83 -8.01 -24.91
CA ASP A 270 28.18 -8.79 -23.72
C ASP A 270 27.15 -9.87 -23.42
N LEU A 271 25.86 -9.56 -23.52
CA LEU A 271 24.78 -10.54 -23.43
C LEU A 271 24.90 -11.60 -24.52
N LYS A 272 25.08 -11.21 -25.79
CA LYS A 272 25.29 -12.15 -26.90
C LYS A 272 26.46 -13.09 -26.61
N ARG A 273 27.60 -12.55 -26.15
CA ARG A 273 28.77 -13.33 -25.77
C ARG A 273 28.45 -14.34 -24.68
N GLN A 274 27.80 -13.94 -23.59
CA GLN A 274 27.47 -14.86 -22.49
C GLN A 274 26.43 -15.91 -22.86
N ILE A 275 25.42 -15.55 -23.67
CA ILE A 275 24.45 -16.51 -24.21
C ILE A 275 25.17 -17.58 -25.02
N LEU A 276 26.10 -17.19 -25.90
CA LEU A 276 26.83 -18.14 -26.75
C LEU A 276 27.83 -19.01 -25.99
N ILE A 277 28.36 -18.54 -24.85
CA ILE A 277 29.14 -19.37 -23.93
C ILE A 277 28.26 -20.46 -23.31
N ARG A 278 27.05 -20.11 -22.88
CA ARG A 278 26.10 -21.06 -22.25
C ARG A 278 25.41 -21.99 -23.26
N LYS A 279 25.10 -21.46 -24.45
CA LYS A 279 24.30 -22.10 -25.52
C LYS A 279 24.92 -21.84 -26.90
N PRO A 280 26.06 -22.47 -27.23
CA PRO A 280 26.76 -22.27 -28.50
C PRO A 280 25.90 -22.56 -29.75
N GLU A 281 24.91 -23.44 -29.62
CA GLU A 281 23.97 -23.81 -30.68
C GLU A 281 23.15 -22.61 -31.20
N LEU A 282 22.93 -21.59 -30.37
CA LEU A 282 22.17 -20.38 -30.74
C LEU A 282 22.95 -19.45 -31.68
N LYS A 283 24.24 -19.70 -31.92
CA LYS A 283 25.07 -18.88 -32.81
C LYS A 283 24.43 -18.71 -34.19
N LYS A 284 23.90 -19.80 -34.75
CA LYS A 284 23.24 -19.77 -36.06
C LYS A 284 22.02 -18.86 -36.09
N LEU A 285 21.29 -18.72 -34.99
CA LEU A 285 20.11 -17.87 -34.91
C LEU A 285 20.49 -16.39 -34.86
N PHE A 286 21.63 -16.05 -34.25
CA PHE A 286 22.18 -14.70 -34.30
C PHE A 286 22.82 -14.34 -35.64
N ASP A 287 23.32 -15.33 -36.38
CA ASP A 287 23.97 -15.15 -37.69
C ASP A 287 22.96 -15.24 -38.86
N MET A 288 21.68 -15.51 -38.60
CA MET A 288 20.62 -15.64 -39.61
C MET A 288 19.98 -14.30 -40.00
N GLU A 289 20.37 -13.19 -39.37
CA GLU A 289 19.91 -11.84 -39.69
C GLU A 289 21.12 -10.99 -40.13
N ASP A 290 21.43 -11.05 -41.44
CA ASP A 290 21.96 -9.97 -42.28
C ASP A 290 20.91 -9.68 -43.38
#